data_AF-A0A0A9ZDK3-F1
#
_entry.id   AF-A0A0A9ZDK3-F1
#
_cell.length_a   1.000
_cell.length_b   1.000
_cell.length_c   1.000
_cell.angle_alpha   90.00
_cell.angle_beta   90.00
_cell.angle_gamma   90.00
#
_symmetry.space_group_name_H-M   'P 1'
#
loop_
_entity.id
_entity.type
_entity.pdbx_description
1 polymer ?
#
loop_
_entity_poly.entity_id
_entity_poly.type
_entity_poly.pdbx_seq_one_letter_code
_entity_poly.pdbx_strand_id
1 'polypeptide(L)'
;MTSDKDIAPLLPHLKDLMTYEDMHRNIWKAIDMATKMDRLPDVKELRRILQIMAIVEPFKDSEGPKLYYSRVKVGVLNAKETDKCVRRIWERLSQVKMESDVKQLLLLALLEKMMPRMDKPIFLTDYFMASLEHGGAISVLSLQGIFDLIQKYNMNYPDVYGKLYSMFTPELFKTSYKSRFYYLSDLFLSSTMLPEALVAGFAKRMARLSLVAPPPDVIILMAFITNLLIRHSNLKVLLSRPGSASVDTDPYLPDEESPSDSRAIESCLWEIRLLQDHVLPTVANAALWINHDLPTTEKDMSALLENKTQLIFEKEMKIKAQDPPLSFERPTPSFLNKPTVQLAFGAWE
;
A
#
# COMPACT_ATOMS: atom_id res chain seq x y z
N MET A 1 19.04 22.35 30.60
CA MET A 1 19.72 22.47 29.29
C MET A 1 19.29 21.28 28.45
N THR A 2 18.48 21.35 27.40
CA THR A 2 17.84 22.43 26.64
C THR A 2 16.41 21.98 26.34
N SER A 3 15.48 22.93 26.40
CA SER A 3 14.04 22.75 26.38
C SER A 3 13.51 21.74 25.36
N ASP A 4 12.70 20.83 25.88
CA ASP A 4 11.79 19.90 25.19
C ASP A 4 10.65 20.69 24.52
N LYS A 5 11.00 21.57 23.57
CA LYS A 5 10.03 22.31 22.77
C LYS A 5 9.74 21.49 21.51
N ASP A 6 8.50 21.05 21.38
CA ASP A 6 7.98 20.54 20.13
C ASP A 6 8.26 21.56 19.00
N ILE A 7 8.71 21.07 17.84
CA ILE A 7 8.96 21.91 16.65
C ILE A 7 7.63 22.25 15.95
N ALA A 8 6.53 21.60 16.32
CA ALA A 8 5.18 21.82 15.80
C ALA A 8 4.78 23.29 15.56
N PRO A 9 5.02 24.26 16.47
CA PRO A 9 4.67 25.66 16.23
C PRO A 9 5.55 26.38 15.20
N LEU A 10 6.74 25.87 14.89
CA LEU A 10 7.67 26.45 13.90
C LEU A 10 7.45 25.90 12.49
N LEU A 11 6.79 24.75 12.36
CA LEU A 11 6.51 24.11 11.06
C LEU A 11 5.69 24.98 10.10
N PRO A 12 4.66 25.74 10.53
CA PRO A 12 3.89 26.61 9.63
C PRO A 12 4.74 27.75 9.08
N HIS A 13 5.55 28.39 9.93
CA HIS A 13 6.43 29.48 9.50
C HIS A 13 7.53 28.98 8.55
N LEU A 14 8.05 27.77 8.78
CA LEU A 14 8.95 27.13 7.84
C LEU A 14 8.26 26.84 6.51
N LYS A 15 7.00 26.41 6.51
CA LYS A 15 6.21 26.20 5.28
C LYS A 15 6.05 27.50 4.49
N ASP A 16 5.81 28.63 5.16
CA ASP A 16 5.72 29.93 4.50
C ASP A 16 7.07 30.32 3.85
N LEU A 17 8.19 29.99 4.51
CA LEU A 17 9.53 30.19 3.96
C LEU A 17 9.88 29.22 2.82
N MET A 18 9.22 28.05 2.72
CA MET A 18 9.42 27.10 1.62
C MET A 18 8.89 27.62 0.27
N THR A 19 8.11 28.71 0.25
CA THR A 19 7.60 29.33 -0.98
C THR A 19 8.73 29.93 -1.85
N TYR A 20 9.88 30.25 -1.24
CA TYR A 20 11.02 30.84 -1.93
C TYR A 20 11.99 29.77 -2.47
N GLU A 21 12.40 29.91 -3.73
CA GLU A 21 13.29 28.94 -4.41
C GLU A 21 14.64 28.78 -3.68
N ASP A 22 15.19 29.89 -3.17
CA ASP A 22 16.48 29.89 -2.44
C ASP A 22 16.41 29.09 -1.14
N MET A 23 15.34 29.31 -0.37
CA MET A 23 15.13 28.65 0.91
C MET A 23 14.90 27.16 0.68
N HIS A 24 14.15 26.82 -0.38
CA HIS A 24 13.91 25.45 -0.79
C HIS A 24 15.21 24.66 -1.01
N ARG A 25 16.19 25.27 -1.69
CA ARG A 25 17.48 24.62 -1.95
C ARG A 25 18.41 24.67 -0.74
N ASN A 26 18.46 25.79 -0.03
CA ASN A 26 19.37 25.98 1.10
C ASN A 26 19.03 25.15 2.33
N ILE A 27 17.78 24.72 2.49
CA ILE A 27 17.40 23.82 3.59
C ILE A 27 18.12 22.48 3.49
N TRP A 28 18.36 21.95 2.30
CA TRP A 28 19.15 20.72 2.14
C TRP A 28 20.59 20.90 2.60
N LYS A 29 21.17 22.08 2.40
CA LYS A 29 22.50 22.39 2.92
C LYS A 29 22.49 22.57 4.44
N ALA A 30 21.44 23.19 4.99
CA ALA A 30 21.26 23.29 6.44
C ALA A 30 21.10 21.92 7.10
N ILE A 31 20.36 20.99 6.47
CA ILE A 31 20.22 19.60 6.94
C ILE A 31 21.55 18.86 6.80
N ASP A 32 22.30 19.03 5.72
CA ASP A 32 23.65 18.46 5.56
C ASP A 32 24.63 18.98 6.63
N MET A 33 24.50 20.24 7.04
CA MET A 33 25.28 20.80 8.16
C MET A 33 24.81 20.26 9.52
N ALA A 34 23.50 20.16 9.75
CA ALA A 34 22.95 19.62 10.99
C ALA A 34 23.36 18.15 11.19
N THR A 35 23.47 17.38 10.10
CA THR A 35 23.92 15.99 10.11
C THR A 35 25.45 15.83 10.13
N LYS A 36 26.24 16.92 10.02
CA LYS A 36 27.72 16.90 10.11
C LYS A 36 28.26 16.82 11.54
N MET A 37 27.40 16.79 12.56
CA MET A 37 27.82 16.67 13.96
C MET A 37 28.63 15.37 14.16
N ASP A 38 29.70 15.40 14.96
CA ASP A 38 30.62 14.26 15.22
C ASP A 38 29.95 13.02 15.83
N ARG A 39 28.65 13.07 16.11
CA ARG A 39 27.83 12.01 16.68
C ARG A 39 26.72 11.63 15.71
N LEU A 40 26.43 10.33 15.60
CA LEU A 40 25.21 9.84 14.94
C LEU A 40 23.98 10.47 15.61
N PRO A 41 23.01 11.00 14.83
CA PRO A 41 21.86 11.69 15.38
C PRO A 41 21.01 10.76 16.24
N ASP A 42 20.50 11.28 17.36
CA ASP A 42 19.60 10.53 18.24
C ASP A 42 18.22 10.33 17.58
N VAL A 43 17.45 9.33 18.00
CA VAL A 43 16.14 8.98 17.42
C VAL A 43 15.18 10.18 17.40
N LYS A 44 15.27 11.04 18.43
CA LYS A 44 14.48 12.28 18.53
C LYS A 44 14.92 13.35 17.52
N GLU A 45 16.21 13.51 17.31
CA GLU A 45 16.76 14.46 16.33
C GLU A 45 16.43 14.01 14.90
N LEU A 46 16.49 12.71 14.65
CA LEU A 46 16.10 12.09 13.40
C LEU A 46 14.63 12.34 13.08
N ARG A 47 13.73 12.15 14.07
CA ARG A 47 12.31 12.47 13.90
C ARG A 47 12.08 13.94 13.55
N ARG A 48 12.82 14.85 14.17
CA ARG A 48 12.77 16.30 13.87
C ARG A 48 13.25 16.62 12.46
N ILE A 49 14.37 16.03 12.03
CA ILE A 49 14.90 16.18 10.66
C ILE A 49 13.88 15.66 9.65
N LEU A 50 13.27 14.49 9.90
CA LEU A 50 12.24 13.91 9.03
C LEU A 50 10.98 14.77 8.97
N GLN A 51 10.55 15.37 10.09
CA GLN A 51 9.43 16.33 10.09
C GLN A 51 9.72 17.57 9.24
N ILE A 52 10.95 18.10 9.30
CA ILE A 52 11.37 19.22 8.45
C ILE A 52 11.39 18.78 6.98
N MET A 53 11.91 17.59 6.67
CA MET A 53 11.94 17.05 5.31
C MET A 53 10.54 16.79 4.74
N ALA A 54 9.58 16.38 5.57
CA ALA A 54 8.20 16.15 5.14
C ALA A 54 7.54 17.44 4.62
N ILE A 55 7.86 18.59 5.21
CA ILE A 55 7.36 19.91 4.80
C ILE A 55 7.95 20.36 3.46
N VAL A 56 9.11 19.84 3.09
CA VAL A 56 9.85 20.24 1.88
C VAL A 56 9.23 19.58 0.64
N GLU A 57 8.06 20.06 0.23
CA GLU A 57 7.38 19.66 -1.01
C GLU A 57 8.28 19.85 -2.25
N PRO A 58 8.24 18.96 -3.25
CA PRO A 58 8.97 19.20 -4.50
C PRO A 58 8.52 20.55 -5.08
N PHE A 59 9.49 21.44 -5.34
CA PHE A 59 9.18 22.75 -5.92
C PHE A 59 8.51 22.52 -7.28
N LYS A 60 7.21 22.80 -7.37
CA LYS A 60 6.51 22.82 -8.64
C LYS A 60 7.00 24.07 -9.36
N ASP A 61 7.72 23.90 -10.46
CA ASP A 61 8.04 25.00 -11.37
C ASP A 61 6.71 25.65 -11.78
N SER A 62 6.35 26.72 -11.10
CA SER A 62 5.16 27.49 -11.40
C SER A 62 5.52 28.40 -12.56
N GLU A 63 4.66 28.53 -13.57
CA GLU A 63 4.82 29.46 -14.71
C GLU A 63 4.84 30.96 -14.28
N GLY A 64 4.91 31.25 -12.98
CA GLY A 64 4.97 32.58 -12.39
C GLY A 64 6.39 33.05 -12.03
N PRO A 65 6.55 34.33 -11.66
CA PRO A 65 7.86 34.89 -11.32
C PRO A 65 8.44 34.23 -10.07
N LYS A 66 9.66 33.69 -10.20
CA LYS A 66 10.43 33.06 -9.12
C LYS A 66 10.68 34.05 -7.99
N LEU A 67 10.04 33.82 -6.84
CA LEU A 67 10.23 34.61 -5.63
C LEU A 67 11.50 34.13 -4.92
N TYR A 68 12.46 35.04 -4.76
CA TYR A 68 13.70 34.83 -4.04
C TYR A 68 13.62 35.53 -2.68
N TYR A 69 13.95 34.82 -1.59
CA TYR A 69 13.97 35.41 -0.25
C TYR A 69 15.19 36.33 -0.09
N SER A 70 16.32 35.94 -0.69
CA SER A 70 17.54 36.72 -0.66
C SER A 70 17.73 37.46 -1.99
N ARG A 71 18.01 38.77 -1.93
CA ARG A 71 18.34 39.58 -3.12
C ARG A 71 19.73 39.26 -3.72
N VAL A 72 20.39 38.20 -3.24
CA VAL A 72 21.78 37.86 -3.54
C VAL A 72 21.81 36.52 -4.26
N LYS A 73 22.37 36.49 -5.49
CA LYS A 73 22.56 35.27 -6.30
C LYS A 73 23.60 34.30 -5.72
N VAL A 74 24.43 34.78 -4.78
CA VAL A 74 25.49 34.01 -4.14
C VAL A 74 24.89 33.21 -2.98
N GLY A 75 24.58 31.94 -3.22
CA GLY A 75 24.03 31.06 -2.18
C GLY A 75 22.90 30.16 -2.65
N VAL A 76 22.44 30.28 -3.89
CA VAL A 76 21.48 29.32 -4.46
C VAL A 76 22.26 28.07 -4.86
N LEU A 77 22.00 26.94 -4.19
CA LEU A 77 22.66 25.69 -4.57
C LEU A 77 22.29 25.31 -6.00
N ASN A 78 23.30 24.86 -6.75
CA ASN A 78 23.09 24.24 -8.05
C ASN A 78 22.42 22.86 -7.87
N ALA A 79 21.69 22.40 -8.88
CA ALA A 79 21.04 21.08 -8.85
C ALA A 79 22.01 19.92 -8.56
N LYS A 80 23.26 20.03 -9.05
CA LYS A 80 24.34 19.07 -8.76
C LYS A 80 24.84 19.14 -7.32
N GLU A 81 24.80 20.31 -6.70
CA GLU A 81 25.21 20.48 -5.30
C GLU A 81 24.12 19.99 -4.35
N THR A 82 22.84 20.20 -4.70
CA THR A 82 21.71 19.63 -3.96
C THR A 82 21.74 18.11 -4.00
N ASP A 83 21.99 17.48 -5.15
CA ASP A 83 22.16 16.02 -5.25
C ASP A 83 23.25 15.52 -4.30
N LYS A 84 24.45 16.13 -4.33
CA LYS A 84 25.55 15.79 -3.41
C LYS A 84 25.18 15.96 -1.93
N CYS A 85 24.41 17.00 -1.58
CA CYS A 85 23.94 17.20 -0.21
C CYS A 85 22.96 16.10 0.21
N VAL A 86 21.97 15.80 -0.64
CA VAL A 86 20.95 14.78 -0.39
C VAL A 86 21.58 13.40 -0.26
N ARG A 87 22.59 13.06 -1.07
CA ARG A 87 23.36 11.81 -0.97
C ARG A 87 24.10 11.69 0.36
N ARG A 88 24.82 12.73 0.80
CA ARG A 88 25.51 12.73 2.11
C ARG A 88 24.54 12.62 3.28
N ILE A 89 23.40 13.29 3.19
CA ILE A 89 22.34 13.17 4.20
C ILE A 89 21.88 11.73 4.25
N TRP A 90 21.55 11.13 3.09
CA TRP A 90 21.12 9.74 3.02
C TRP A 90 22.12 8.76 3.64
N GLU A 91 23.39 8.84 3.25
CA GLU A 91 24.46 7.96 3.74
C GLU A 91 24.59 7.98 5.27
N ARG A 92 24.31 9.13 5.90
CA ARG A 92 24.34 9.24 7.36
C ARG A 92 23.07 8.75 8.01
N LEU A 93 21.91 9.08 7.43
CA LEU A 93 20.61 8.65 7.95
C LEU A 93 20.46 7.12 7.87
N SER A 94 20.99 6.48 6.83
CA SER A 94 20.92 5.03 6.65
C SER A 94 21.77 4.22 7.64
N GLN A 95 22.81 4.82 8.22
CA GLN A 95 23.68 4.19 9.22
C GLN A 95 23.07 4.15 10.62
N VAL A 96 22.03 4.94 10.88
CA VAL A 96 21.39 4.99 12.20
C VAL A 96 20.53 3.74 12.39
N LYS A 97 20.68 3.07 13.55
CA LYS A 97 19.75 2.01 13.96
C LYS A 97 18.44 2.66 14.39
N MET A 98 17.35 2.32 13.70
CA MET A 98 16.05 2.99 13.86
C MET A 98 14.96 2.02 14.30
N GLU A 99 13.99 2.51 15.06
CA GLU A 99 12.73 1.81 15.31
C GLU A 99 11.89 1.73 14.02
N SER A 100 10.97 0.75 13.97
CA SER A 100 10.10 0.47 12.80
C SER A 100 9.38 1.73 12.29
N ASP A 101 8.80 2.52 13.18
CA ASP A 101 8.00 3.70 12.81
C ASP A 101 8.85 4.79 12.16
N VAL A 102 10.06 5.02 12.68
CA VAL A 102 10.98 6.03 12.14
C VAL A 102 11.55 5.56 10.80
N LYS A 103 11.78 4.25 10.64
CA LYS A 103 12.20 3.66 9.36
C LYS A 103 11.12 3.82 8.28
N GLN A 104 9.84 3.65 8.61
CA GLN A 104 8.72 3.92 7.69
C GLN A 104 8.68 5.39 7.25
N LEU A 105 8.81 6.32 8.20
CA LEU A 105 8.87 7.75 7.89
C LEU A 105 10.07 8.13 7.03
N LEU A 106 11.24 7.53 7.30
CA LEU A 106 12.43 7.73 6.49
C LEU A 106 12.23 7.21 5.06
N LEU A 107 11.66 6.02 4.89
CA LEU A 107 11.35 5.46 3.57
C LEU A 107 10.35 6.33 2.81
N LEU A 108 9.30 6.82 3.47
CA LEU A 108 8.37 7.77 2.85
C LEU A 108 9.08 9.05 2.39
N ALA A 109 9.90 9.65 3.25
CA ALA A 109 10.66 10.84 2.92
C ALA A 109 11.66 10.58 1.78
N LEU A 110 12.27 9.39 1.76
CA LEU A 110 13.17 8.96 0.69
C LEU A 110 12.44 8.93 -0.66
N LEU A 111 11.32 8.21 -0.72
CA LEU A 111 10.53 8.02 -1.95
C LEU A 111 9.96 9.34 -2.47
N GLU A 112 9.30 10.11 -1.61
CA GLU A 112 8.54 11.28 -2.04
C GLU A 112 9.40 12.54 -2.17
N LYS A 113 10.48 12.67 -1.38
CA LYS A 113 11.25 13.92 -1.26
C LYS A 113 12.70 13.79 -1.71
N MET A 114 13.38 12.69 -1.42
CA MET A 114 14.82 12.57 -1.72
C MET A 114 15.07 12.06 -3.13
N MET A 115 14.41 10.97 -3.54
CA MET A 115 14.60 10.33 -4.84
C MET A 115 14.39 11.28 -6.04
N PRO A 116 13.37 12.16 -6.08
CA PRO A 116 13.20 13.10 -7.19
C PRO A 116 14.34 14.11 -7.34
N ARG A 117 15.13 14.32 -6.29
CA ARG A 117 16.24 15.29 -6.24
C ARG A 117 17.61 14.64 -6.46
N MET A 118 17.66 13.30 -6.51
CA MET A 118 18.89 12.56 -6.76
C MET A 118 19.08 12.32 -8.25
N ASP A 119 20.30 12.52 -8.74
CA ASP A 119 20.69 12.11 -10.09
C ASP A 119 21.00 10.60 -10.05
N LYS A 120 20.20 9.74 -10.68
CA LYS A 120 20.36 8.26 -10.72
C LYS A 120 20.55 7.60 -9.33
N PRO A 121 19.47 7.32 -8.58
CA PRO A 121 19.49 6.71 -7.25
C PRO A 121 19.71 5.18 -7.26
N ILE A 122 20.53 4.64 -8.17
CA ILE A 122 20.77 3.19 -8.30
C ILE A 122 21.43 2.60 -7.05
N PHE A 123 22.22 3.39 -6.31
CA PHE A 123 22.85 2.91 -5.07
C PHE A 123 21.85 2.62 -3.93
N LEU A 124 20.58 3.03 -4.06
CA LEU A 124 19.54 2.73 -3.07
C LEU A 124 19.01 1.29 -3.17
N THR A 125 19.36 0.56 -4.23
CA THR A 125 18.87 -0.80 -4.48
C THR A 125 19.11 -1.70 -3.29
N ASP A 126 20.35 -1.74 -2.80
CA ASP A 126 20.75 -2.66 -1.73
C ASP A 126 20.00 -2.37 -0.43
N TYR A 127 19.72 -1.09 -0.17
CA TYR A 127 18.93 -0.68 0.99
C TYR A 127 17.46 -1.08 0.86
N PHE A 128 16.86 -0.91 -0.32
CA PHE A 128 15.50 -1.36 -0.57
C PHE A 128 15.38 -2.88 -0.50
N MET A 129 16.37 -3.62 -1.00
CA MET A 129 16.43 -5.08 -0.91
C MET A 129 16.48 -5.54 0.55
N ALA A 130 17.41 -5.01 1.34
CA ALA A 130 17.49 -5.33 2.76
C ALA A 130 16.21 -4.93 3.52
N SER A 131 15.57 -3.81 3.13
CA SER A 131 14.33 -3.36 3.76
C SER A 131 13.10 -4.18 3.35
N LEU A 132 13.12 -4.84 2.20
CA LEU A 132 12.05 -5.70 1.70
C LEU A 132 11.93 -7.00 2.51
N GLU A 133 13.04 -7.50 3.06
CA GLU A 133 13.08 -8.69 3.92
C GLU A 133 12.43 -8.49 5.29
N HIS A 134 12.28 -7.23 5.75
CA HIS A 134 11.71 -6.94 7.08
C HIS A 134 10.20 -7.22 7.19
N GLY A 135 9.48 -7.31 6.06
CA GLY A 135 8.03 -7.52 6.04
C GLY A 135 7.19 -6.30 6.46
N GLY A 136 5.87 -6.47 6.44
CA GLY A 136 4.89 -5.47 6.88
C GLY A 136 4.88 -4.17 6.08
N ALA A 137 4.75 -3.04 6.78
CA ALA A 137 4.68 -1.71 6.15
C ALA A 137 5.99 -1.29 5.48
N ILE A 138 7.13 -1.72 6.02
CA ILE A 138 8.47 -1.36 5.52
C ILE A 138 8.71 -2.02 4.16
N SER A 139 8.30 -3.27 3.99
CA SER A 139 8.43 -3.98 2.72
C SER A 139 7.57 -3.35 1.62
N VAL A 140 6.34 -2.95 1.94
CA VAL A 140 5.45 -2.23 1.00
C VAL A 140 6.07 -0.93 0.50
N LEU A 141 6.64 -0.13 1.40
CA LEU A 141 7.32 1.12 1.02
C LEU A 141 8.58 0.84 0.20
N SER A 142 9.34 -0.19 0.56
CA SER A 142 10.56 -0.57 -0.16
C SER A 142 10.26 -1.04 -1.58
N LEU A 143 9.16 -1.76 -1.77
CA LEU A 143 8.67 -2.20 -3.08
C LEU A 143 8.37 -0.99 -4.00
N GLN A 144 7.80 0.08 -3.46
CA GLN A 144 7.59 1.32 -4.21
C GLN A 144 8.91 1.89 -4.76
N GLY A 145 9.96 1.89 -3.93
CA GLY A 145 11.29 2.36 -4.33
C GLY A 145 11.90 1.50 -5.42
N ILE A 146 11.79 0.18 -5.30
CA ILE A 146 12.23 -0.76 -6.34
C ILE A 146 11.45 -0.52 -7.64
N PHE A 147 10.13 -0.34 -7.56
CA PHE A 147 9.30 -0.04 -8.73
C PHE A 147 9.75 1.23 -9.45
N ASP A 148 9.97 2.33 -8.71
CA ASP A 148 10.49 3.58 -9.25
C ASP A 148 11.87 3.39 -9.92
N LEU A 149 12.74 2.55 -9.34
CA LEU A 149 14.05 2.22 -9.90
C LEU A 149 13.96 1.41 -11.19
N ILE A 150 13.06 0.43 -11.25
CA ILE A 150 12.79 -0.38 -12.45
C ILE A 150 12.23 0.53 -13.55
N GLN A 151 11.19 1.32 -13.27
CA GLN A 151 10.47 2.08 -14.27
C GLN A 151 11.27 3.26 -14.82
N LYS A 152 11.98 4.03 -13.97
CA LYS A 152 12.66 5.26 -14.38
C LYS A 152 14.11 5.04 -14.78
N TYR A 153 14.78 4.05 -14.20
CA TYR A 153 16.22 3.84 -14.37
C TYR A 153 16.55 2.48 -15.02
N ASN A 154 15.55 1.73 -15.50
CA ASN A 154 15.70 0.43 -16.18
C ASN A 154 16.56 -0.57 -15.40
N MET A 155 16.42 -0.58 -14.08
CA MET A 155 17.11 -1.52 -13.20
C MET A 155 16.47 -2.91 -13.32
N ASN A 156 17.28 -3.95 -13.48
CA ASN A 156 16.81 -5.33 -13.50
C ASN A 156 16.86 -5.92 -12.08
N TYR A 157 15.69 -6.11 -11.48
CA TYR A 157 15.57 -6.81 -10.21
C TYR A 157 15.25 -8.29 -10.47
N PRO A 158 16.06 -9.24 -9.94
CA PRO A 158 15.80 -10.65 -10.09
C PRO A 158 14.55 -11.05 -9.28
N ASP A 159 13.57 -11.68 -9.94
CA ASP A 159 12.36 -12.23 -9.33
C ASP A 159 11.49 -11.24 -8.53
N VAL A 160 11.16 -10.09 -9.16
CA VAL A 160 10.21 -9.12 -8.57
C VAL A 160 8.87 -9.81 -8.26
N TYR A 161 8.43 -10.70 -9.13
CA TYR A 161 7.11 -11.32 -9.04
C TYR A 161 7.03 -12.37 -7.93
N GLY A 162 8.05 -13.22 -7.74
CA GLY A 162 8.11 -14.12 -6.59
C GLY A 162 8.06 -13.33 -5.28
N LYS A 163 8.81 -12.22 -5.20
CA LYS A 163 8.76 -11.40 -4.00
C LYS A 163 7.41 -10.70 -3.79
N LEU A 164 6.82 -10.14 -4.84
CA LEU A 164 5.47 -9.58 -4.80
C LEU A 164 4.44 -10.62 -4.36
N TYR A 165 4.56 -11.85 -4.88
CA TYR A 165 3.72 -12.99 -4.53
C TYR A 165 3.83 -13.34 -3.05
N SER A 166 5.05 -13.36 -2.50
CA SER A 166 5.31 -13.60 -1.07
C SER A 166 4.72 -12.52 -0.14
N MET A 167 4.51 -11.30 -0.64
CA MET A 167 3.96 -10.19 0.15
C MET A 167 2.44 -10.25 0.32
N PHE A 168 1.75 -11.02 -0.52
CA PHE A 168 0.33 -11.32 -0.38
C PHE A 168 0.10 -12.28 0.79
N THR A 169 0.09 -11.72 2.00
CA THR A 169 -0.13 -12.43 3.27
C THR A 169 -1.27 -11.79 4.06
N PRO A 170 -1.86 -12.48 5.05
CA PRO A 170 -2.88 -11.90 5.92
C PRO A 170 -2.41 -10.66 6.69
N GLU A 171 -1.10 -10.50 6.89
CA GLU A 171 -0.51 -9.32 7.55
C GLU A 171 -0.72 -8.04 6.73
N LEU A 172 -0.84 -8.15 5.41
CA LEU A 172 -1.08 -7.02 4.50
C LEU A 172 -2.29 -6.20 4.93
N PHE A 173 -3.37 -6.85 5.38
CA PHE A 173 -4.62 -6.17 5.75
C PHE A 173 -4.47 -5.24 6.97
N LYS A 174 -3.47 -5.51 7.82
CA LYS A 174 -3.15 -4.68 9.00
C LYS A 174 -2.27 -3.49 8.66
N THR A 175 -1.61 -3.48 7.50
CA THR A 175 -0.67 -2.43 7.14
C THR A 175 -1.38 -1.12 6.79
N SER A 176 -0.82 0.01 7.24
CA SER A 176 -1.33 1.35 6.94
C SER A 176 -1.20 1.74 5.47
N TYR A 177 -0.30 1.08 4.73
CA TYR A 177 0.03 1.41 3.33
C TYR A 177 -0.56 0.41 2.32
N LYS A 178 -1.53 -0.42 2.71
CA LYS A 178 -2.14 -1.43 1.83
C LYS A 178 -2.72 -0.86 0.53
N SER A 179 -3.32 0.35 0.55
CA SER A 179 -3.83 0.99 -0.67
C SER A 179 -2.70 1.25 -1.68
N ARG A 180 -1.52 1.65 -1.20
CA ARG A 180 -0.33 1.82 -2.07
C ARG A 180 0.15 0.47 -2.61
N PHE A 181 0.14 -0.57 -1.78
CA PHE A 181 0.51 -1.92 -2.22
C PHE A 181 -0.40 -2.44 -3.33
N TYR A 182 -1.72 -2.32 -3.18
CA TYR A 182 -2.68 -2.75 -4.21
C TYR A 182 -2.49 -1.98 -5.51
N TYR A 183 -2.30 -0.66 -5.43
CA TYR A 183 -2.02 0.17 -6.61
C TYR A 183 -0.75 -0.28 -7.35
N LEU A 184 0.35 -0.47 -6.62
CA LEU A 184 1.61 -0.94 -7.19
C LEU A 184 1.48 -2.35 -7.78
N SER A 185 0.74 -3.23 -7.10
CA SER A 185 0.50 -4.59 -7.56
C SER A 185 -0.27 -4.61 -8.89
N ASP A 186 -1.30 -3.77 -9.03
CA ASP A 186 -2.06 -3.65 -10.28
C ASP A 186 -1.17 -3.13 -11.41
N LEU A 187 -0.29 -2.17 -11.10
CA LEU A 187 0.67 -1.65 -12.07
C LEU A 187 1.69 -2.71 -12.51
N PHE A 188 2.24 -3.51 -11.59
CA PHE A 188 3.13 -4.63 -11.93
C PHE A 188 2.44 -5.70 -12.78
N LEU A 189 1.18 -6.02 -12.47
CA LEU A 189 0.39 -7.04 -13.15
C LEU A 189 -0.43 -6.48 -14.33
N SER A 190 -0.20 -5.22 -14.72
CA SER A 190 -0.78 -4.62 -15.93
C SER A 190 -0.05 -5.04 -17.20
N SER A 191 1.16 -5.58 -17.07
CA SER A 191 1.96 -6.04 -18.21
C SER A 191 1.28 -7.23 -18.91
N THR A 192 1.06 -7.10 -20.22
CA THR A 192 0.43 -8.15 -21.03
C THR A 192 1.37 -9.32 -21.36
N MET A 193 2.68 -9.16 -21.16
CA MET A 193 3.71 -10.16 -21.48
C MET A 193 3.98 -11.16 -20.35
N LEU A 194 3.10 -11.20 -19.34
CA LEU A 194 3.27 -12.10 -18.21
C LEU A 194 2.84 -13.53 -18.54
N PRO A 195 3.60 -14.56 -18.11
CA PRO A 195 3.18 -15.95 -18.24
C PRO A 195 1.86 -16.19 -17.52
N GLU A 196 0.98 -16.97 -18.13
CA GLU A 196 -0.34 -17.27 -17.56
C GLU A 196 -0.25 -18.00 -16.22
N ALA A 197 0.75 -18.86 -16.04
CA ALA A 197 0.99 -19.57 -14.79
C ALA A 197 1.21 -18.63 -13.61
N LEU A 198 1.99 -17.59 -13.84
CA LEU A 198 2.29 -16.56 -12.86
C LEU A 198 1.01 -15.83 -12.48
N VAL A 199 0.23 -15.36 -13.46
CA VAL A 199 -1.00 -14.61 -13.21
C VAL A 199 -2.07 -15.48 -12.53
N ALA A 200 -2.19 -16.74 -12.93
CA ALA A 200 -3.05 -17.72 -12.25
C ALA A 200 -2.66 -17.88 -10.78
N GLY A 201 -1.35 -17.97 -10.49
CA GLY A 201 -0.81 -18.03 -9.13
C GLY A 201 -1.28 -16.85 -8.28
N PHE A 202 -1.13 -15.63 -8.80
CA PHE A 202 -1.61 -14.41 -8.16
C PHE A 202 -3.12 -14.40 -7.93
N ALA A 203 -3.91 -14.72 -8.96
CA ALA A 203 -5.36 -14.76 -8.88
C ALA A 203 -5.84 -15.75 -7.80
N LYS A 204 -5.27 -16.96 -7.77
CA LYS A 204 -5.62 -17.99 -6.79
C LYS A 204 -5.19 -17.63 -5.36
N ARG A 205 -3.98 -17.07 -5.16
CA ARG A 205 -3.55 -16.59 -3.83
C ARG A 205 -4.44 -15.46 -3.33
N MET A 206 -4.79 -14.50 -4.19
CA MET A 206 -5.73 -13.43 -3.84
C MET A 206 -7.12 -13.96 -3.49
N ALA A 207 -7.63 -14.95 -4.22
CA ALA A 207 -8.91 -15.59 -3.92
C ALA A 207 -8.90 -16.29 -2.55
N ARG A 208 -7.82 -17.00 -2.19
CA ARG A 208 -7.68 -17.57 -0.84
C ARG A 208 -7.58 -16.50 0.24
N LEU A 209 -6.81 -15.45 0.00
CA LEU A 209 -6.69 -14.34 0.94
C LEU A 209 -8.02 -13.62 1.17
N SER A 210 -8.88 -13.54 0.16
CA SER A 210 -10.21 -12.93 0.31
C SER A 210 -11.12 -13.65 1.30
N LEU A 211 -10.85 -14.90 1.67
CA LEU A 211 -11.61 -15.60 2.71
C LEU A 211 -11.30 -15.10 4.13
N VAL A 212 -10.11 -14.53 4.35
CA VAL A 212 -9.65 -14.00 5.64
C VAL A 212 -9.66 -12.47 5.67
N ALA A 213 -9.76 -11.84 4.49
CA ALA A 213 -9.72 -10.41 4.32
C ALA A 213 -10.93 -9.70 4.96
N PRO A 214 -10.76 -8.47 5.45
CA PRO A 214 -11.89 -7.65 5.87
C PRO A 214 -12.69 -7.17 4.63
N PRO A 215 -13.98 -6.81 4.79
CA PRO A 215 -14.88 -6.47 3.70
C PRO A 215 -14.37 -5.49 2.62
N PRO A 216 -13.72 -4.34 2.96
CA PRO A 216 -13.24 -3.42 1.92
C PRO A 216 -12.13 -4.05 1.07
N ASP A 217 -11.25 -4.86 1.67
CA ASP A 217 -10.16 -5.51 0.95
C ASP A 217 -10.69 -6.64 0.07
N VAL A 218 -11.75 -7.35 0.47
CA VAL A 218 -12.43 -8.35 -0.38
C VAL A 218 -12.92 -7.70 -1.68
N ILE A 219 -13.57 -6.53 -1.59
CA ILE A 219 -14.08 -5.82 -2.78
C ILE A 219 -12.94 -5.45 -3.73
N ILE A 220 -11.82 -4.96 -3.19
CA ILE A 220 -10.62 -4.63 -3.96
C ILE A 220 -10.04 -5.89 -4.62
N LEU A 221 -9.87 -6.98 -3.89
CA LEU A 221 -9.34 -8.25 -4.40
C LEU A 221 -10.25 -8.84 -5.48
N MET A 222 -11.56 -8.76 -5.33
CA MET A 222 -12.51 -9.23 -6.36
C MET A 222 -12.38 -8.42 -7.65
N ALA A 223 -12.26 -7.10 -7.56
CA ALA A 223 -12.02 -6.26 -8.72
C ALA A 223 -10.67 -6.56 -9.37
N PHE A 224 -9.63 -6.76 -8.56
CA PHE A 224 -8.29 -7.14 -9.02
C PHE A 224 -8.32 -8.45 -9.81
N ILE A 225 -8.93 -9.51 -9.26
CA ILE A 225 -9.06 -10.80 -9.92
C ILE A 225 -9.87 -10.66 -11.21
N THR A 226 -10.97 -9.87 -11.20
CA THR A 226 -11.75 -9.60 -12.41
C THR A 226 -10.86 -8.99 -13.50
N ASN A 227 -10.08 -7.95 -13.17
CA ASN A 227 -9.21 -7.26 -14.12
C ASN A 227 -8.13 -8.20 -14.69
N LEU A 228 -7.54 -9.07 -13.88
CA LEU A 228 -6.57 -10.07 -14.37
C LEU A 228 -7.19 -11.06 -15.37
N LEU A 229 -8.43 -11.51 -15.12
CA LEU A 229 -9.13 -12.41 -16.03
C LEU A 229 -9.56 -11.72 -17.33
N ILE A 230 -9.84 -10.42 -17.29
CA ILE A 230 -10.10 -9.61 -18.50
C ILE A 230 -8.83 -9.48 -19.34
N ARG A 231 -7.69 -9.18 -18.70
CA ARG A 231 -6.39 -9.03 -19.37
C ARG A 231 -5.88 -10.35 -19.96
N HIS A 232 -6.12 -11.47 -19.29
CA HIS A 232 -5.63 -12.80 -19.69
C HIS A 232 -6.79 -13.78 -19.92
N SER A 233 -7.28 -13.84 -21.15
CA SER A 233 -8.46 -14.64 -21.54
C SER A 233 -8.31 -16.15 -21.29
N ASN A 234 -7.09 -16.69 -21.33
CA ASN A 234 -6.82 -18.11 -21.09
C ASN A 234 -7.02 -18.53 -19.61
N LEU A 235 -7.06 -17.56 -18.68
CA LEU A 235 -7.37 -17.83 -17.28
C LEU A 235 -8.85 -18.13 -17.02
N LYS A 236 -9.72 -18.03 -18.04
CA LYS A 236 -11.12 -18.48 -17.95
C LYS A 236 -11.25 -19.95 -17.56
N VAL A 237 -10.21 -20.75 -17.79
CA VAL A 237 -10.10 -22.15 -17.33
C VAL A 237 -10.25 -22.29 -15.81
N LEU A 238 -9.89 -21.25 -15.03
CA LEU A 238 -10.07 -21.22 -13.57
C LEU A 238 -11.54 -21.08 -13.15
N LEU A 239 -12.41 -20.60 -14.04
CA LEU A 239 -13.85 -20.43 -13.80
C LEU A 239 -14.62 -21.69 -14.19
N SER A 240 -14.32 -22.25 -15.37
CA SER A 240 -14.97 -23.45 -15.88
C SER A 240 -13.96 -24.38 -16.55
N ARG A 241 -13.94 -25.63 -16.09
CA ARG A 241 -13.19 -26.72 -16.72
C ARG A 241 -14.16 -27.70 -17.38
N PRO A 242 -14.42 -27.56 -18.69
CA PRO A 242 -15.20 -28.56 -19.41
C PRO A 242 -14.36 -29.83 -19.54
N GLY A 243 -14.62 -30.84 -18.71
CA GLY A 243 -14.02 -32.18 -18.84
C GLY A 243 -13.09 -32.65 -17.71
N SER A 244 -12.91 -31.88 -16.63
CA SER A 244 -12.27 -32.42 -15.43
C SER A 244 -13.24 -33.32 -14.67
N ALA A 245 -12.89 -34.59 -14.47
CA ALA A 245 -13.50 -35.42 -13.43
C ALA A 245 -13.44 -34.68 -12.08
N SER A 246 -14.42 -34.90 -11.20
CA SER A 246 -14.41 -34.33 -9.85
C SER A 246 -13.04 -34.55 -9.21
N VAL A 247 -12.28 -33.47 -9.05
CA VAL A 247 -10.96 -33.57 -8.43
C VAL A 247 -11.21 -33.69 -6.93
N ASP A 248 -10.86 -34.84 -6.34
CA ASP A 248 -11.06 -35.08 -4.89
C ASP A 248 -10.20 -34.14 -4.03
N THR A 249 -9.18 -33.48 -4.61
CA THR A 249 -8.28 -32.56 -3.89
C THR A 249 -7.78 -31.45 -4.80
N ASP A 250 -7.78 -30.20 -4.31
CA ASP A 250 -7.26 -29.03 -5.04
C ASP A 250 -5.73 -29.18 -5.28
N PRO A 251 -5.24 -29.16 -6.54
CA PRO A 251 -3.81 -29.30 -6.86
C PRO A 251 -2.97 -28.06 -6.52
N TYR A 252 -3.59 -26.93 -6.17
CA TYR A 252 -2.87 -25.69 -5.87
C TYR A 252 -2.06 -25.77 -4.55
N LEU A 253 -0.80 -25.36 -4.63
CA LEU A 253 0.15 -25.34 -3.51
C LEU A 253 0.22 -23.94 -2.87
N PRO A 254 -0.32 -23.73 -1.65
CA PRO A 254 -0.35 -22.41 -1.03
C PRO A 254 1.01 -21.91 -0.54
N ASP A 255 1.88 -22.82 -0.09
CA ASP A 255 3.15 -22.51 0.56
C ASP A 255 4.29 -22.23 -0.42
N GLU A 256 4.02 -22.34 -1.73
CA GLU A 256 5.02 -22.11 -2.77
C GLU A 256 5.39 -20.62 -2.87
N GLU A 257 6.69 -20.31 -2.96
CA GLU A 257 7.17 -18.93 -3.06
C GLU A 257 7.09 -18.39 -4.49
N SER A 258 7.19 -19.29 -5.47
CA SER A 258 7.09 -18.94 -6.88
C SER A 258 5.63 -19.01 -7.35
N PRO A 259 5.10 -17.96 -8.02
CA PRO A 259 3.72 -17.98 -8.50
C PRO A 259 3.52 -19.01 -9.63
N SER A 260 4.55 -19.24 -10.46
CA SER A 260 4.50 -20.16 -11.59
C SER A 260 4.44 -21.63 -11.16
N ASP A 261 5.12 -22.00 -10.07
CA ASP A 261 5.20 -23.40 -9.60
C ASP A 261 4.03 -23.77 -8.66
N SER A 262 3.19 -22.81 -8.29
CA SER A 262 2.04 -23.00 -7.40
C SER A 262 0.94 -23.91 -7.95
N ARG A 263 1.03 -24.35 -9.22
CA ARG A 263 0.04 -25.16 -9.96
C ARG A 263 -1.37 -24.56 -9.96
N ALA A 264 -1.48 -23.24 -9.87
CA ALA A 264 -2.76 -22.54 -9.87
C ALA A 264 -3.56 -22.74 -11.17
N ILE A 265 -2.90 -22.92 -12.33
CA ILE A 265 -3.58 -23.23 -13.60
C ILE A 265 -4.29 -24.59 -13.54
N GLU A 266 -4.01 -25.46 -12.59
CA GLU A 266 -4.69 -26.77 -12.45
C GLU A 266 -5.87 -26.72 -11.47
N SER A 267 -6.04 -25.60 -10.76
CA SER A 267 -7.08 -25.37 -9.76
C SER A 267 -8.29 -24.59 -10.32
N CYS A 268 -9.36 -24.45 -9.53
CA CYS A 268 -10.47 -23.53 -9.80
C CYS A 268 -10.59 -22.45 -8.69
N LEU A 269 -11.45 -21.44 -8.89
CA LEU A 269 -11.67 -20.34 -7.94
C LEU A 269 -12.94 -20.54 -7.08
N TRP A 270 -12.99 -21.64 -6.32
CA TRP A 270 -14.13 -21.95 -5.43
C TRP A 270 -14.32 -20.92 -4.31
N GLU A 271 -13.25 -20.23 -3.92
CA GLU A 271 -13.27 -19.21 -2.89
C GLU A 271 -14.21 -18.05 -3.25
N ILE A 272 -14.27 -17.69 -4.53
CA ILE A 272 -15.16 -16.63 -5.04
C ILE A 272 -16.61 -17.09 -4.99
N ARG A 273 -16.87 -18.37 -5.30
CA ARG A 273 -18.22 -18.95 -5.17
C ARG A 273 -18.71 -18.90 -3.72
N LEU A 274 -17.84 -19.22 -2.76
CA LEU A 274 -18.18 -19.14 -1.34
C LEU A 274 -18.47 -17.68 -0.89
N LEU A 275 -17.76 -16.69 -1.43
CA LEU A 275 -17.98 -15.28 -1.12
C LEU A 275 -19.31 -14.72 -1.64
N GLN A 276 -20.03 -15.44 -2.50
CA GLN A 276 -21.38 -15.04 -2.93
C GLN A 276 -22.40 -15.09 -1.78
N ASP A 277 -22.18 -15.97 -0.80
CA ASP A 277 -23.05 -16.12 0.38
C ASP A 277 -22.53 -15.31 1.59
N HIS A 278 -21.78 -14.24 1.33
CA HIS A 278 -21.22 -13.39 2.38
C HIS A 278 -22.31 -12.56 3.09
N VAL A 279 -22.17 -12.39 4.41
CA VAL A 279 -23.14 -11.68 5.27
C VAL A 279 -23.42 -10.25 4.81
N LEU A 280 -22.40 -9.57 4.28
CA LEU A 280 -22.54 -8.23 3.72
C LEU A 280 -22.94 -8.30 2.23
N PRO A 281 -24.07 -7.69 1.83
CA PRO A 281 -24.56 -7.75 0.45
C PRO A 281 -23.61 -7.05 -0.53
N THR A 282 -22.89 -6.02 -0.10
CA THR A 282 -21.89 -5.33 -0.93
C THR A 282 -20.75 -6.25 -1.37
N VAL A 283 -20.31 -7.16 -0.49
CA VAL A 283 -19.27 -8.15 -0.76
C VAL A 283 -19.83 -9.27 -1.64
N ALA A 284 -21.02 -9.79 -1.30
CA ALA A 284 -21.70 -10.81 -2.11
C ALA A 284 -21.86 -10.34 -3.56
N ASN A 285 -22.38 -9.12 -3.76
CA ASN A 285 -22.52 -8.50 -5.07
C ASN A 285 -21.19 -8.33 -5.80
N ALA A 286 -20.10 -8.03 -5.08
CA ALA A 286 -18.76 -7.96 -5.66
C ALA A 286 -18.21 -9.31 -6.11
N ALA A 287 -18.76 -10.44 -5.64
CA ALA A 287 -18.42 -11.80 -6.06
C ALA A 287 -19.37 -12.40 -7.11
N LEU A 288 -20.52 -11.76 -7.38
CA LEU A 288 -21.52 -12.27 -8.34
C LEU A 288 -21.04 -12.31 -9.79
N TRP A 289 -20.01 -11.54 -10.15
CA TRP A 289 -19.49 -11.49 -11.53
C TRP A 289 -19.09 -12.87 -12.08
N ILE A 290 -18.70 -13.82 -11.22
CA ILE A 290 -18.32 -15.17 -11.65
C ILE A 290 -19.48 -15.97 -12.27
N ASN A 291 -20.74 -15.60 -11.98
CA ASN A 291 -21.92 -16.25 -12.55
C ASN A 291 -22.34 -15.64 -13.90
N HIS A 292 -21.74 -14.52 -14.29
CA HIS A 292 -22.06 -13.78 -15.49
C HIS A 292 -20.85 -13.76 -16.43
N ASP A 293 -21.07 -13.37 -17.68
CA ASP A 293 -19.96 -13.13 -18.59
C ASP A 293 -19.07 -12.01 -18.07
N LEU A 294 -17.75 -12.18 -18.23
CA LEU A 294 -16.78 -11.16 -17.83
C LEU A 294 -17.05 -9.85 -18.57
N PRO A 295 -17.02 -8.70 -17.87
CA PRO A 295 -17.23 -7.41 -18.51
C PRO A 295 -16.08 -7.10 -19.48
N THR A 296 -16.38 -6.37 -20.56
CA THR A 296 -15.38 -5.97 -21.57
C THR A 296 -14.42 -4.91 -21.04
N THR A 297 -14.83 -4.14 -20.03
CA THR A 297 -14.07 -3.02 -19.46
C THR A 297 -13.54 -3.35 -18.08
N GLU A 298 -12.29 -2.99 -17.82
CA GLU A 298 -11.68 -3.09 -16.50
C GLU A 298 -12.40 -2.22 -15.47
N LYS A 299 -12.42 -2.69 -14.22
CA LYS A 299 -12.90 -1.91 -13.07
C LYS A 299 -11.83 -0.93 -12.65
N ASP A 300 -12.20 0.33 -12.41
CA ASP A 300 -11.27 1.33 -11.88
C ASP A 300 -10.90 0.99 -10.43
N MET A 301 -9.63 0.62 -10.24
CA MET A 301 -9.09 0.29 -8.93
C MET A 301 -8.97 1.53 -8.04
N SER A 302 -8.69 2.71 -8.60
CA SER A 302 -8.41 3.93 -7.85
C SER A 302 -9.58 4.31 -6.95
N ALA A 303 -10.80 4.28 -7.49
CA ALA A 303 -12.03 4.52 -6.75
C ALA A 303 -12.30 3.50 -5.63
N LEU A 304 -11.80 2.27 -5.78
CA LEU A 304 -11.99 1.21 -4.78
C LEU A 304 -11.01 1.32 -3.62
N LEU A 305 -9.78 1.81 -3.87
CA LEU A 305 -8.73 1.93 -2.85
C LEU A 305 -9.02 2.95 -1.76
N GLU A 306 -9.95 3.88 -2.01
CA GLU A 306 -10.42 4.87 -1.03
C GLU A 306 -11.44 4.30 -0.05
N ASN A 307 -12.06 3.15 -0.36
CA ASN A 307 -13.10 2.57 0.47
C ASN A 307 -12.53 2.04 1.78
N LYS A 308 -12.97 2.64 2.89
CA LYS A 308 -12.72 2.14 4.25
C LYS A 308 -13.99 1.53 4.83
N THR A 309 -13.85 0.65 5.82
CA THR A 309 -14.98 0.05 6.54
C THR A 309 -15.95 1.11 7.10
N GLN A 310 -15.42 2.24 7.59
CA GLN A 310 -16.22 3.37 8.06
C GLN A 310 -17.11 3.95 6.96
N LEU A 311 -16.58 4.13 5.75
CA LEU A 311 -17.35 4.66 4.62
C LEU A 311 -18.43 3.67 4.16
N ILE A 312 -18.14 2.37 4.19
CA ILE A 312 -19.14 1.34 3.89
C ILE A 312 -20.27 1.44 4.92
N PHE A 313 -19.94 1.52 6.20
CA PHE A 313 -20.92 1.65 7.26
C PHE A 313 -21.76 2.94 7.16
N GLU A 314 -21.11 4.09 6.90
CA GLU A 314 -21.82 5.36 6.70
C GLU A 314 -22.74 5.34 5.47
N LYS A 315 -22.37 4.61 4.42
CA LYS A 315 -23.24 4.41 3.25
C LYS A 315 -24.48 3.60 3.65
N GLU A 316 -24.31 2.51 4.38
CA GLU A 316 -25.42 1.68 4.88
C GLU A 316 -26.34 2.45 5.83
N MET A 317 -25.79 3.28 6.74
CA MET A 317 -26.59 4.11 7.65
C MET A 317 -27.51 5.11 6.94
N LYS A 318 -27.15 5.54 5.72
CA LYS A 318 -27.95 6.49 4.93
C LYS A 318 -29.12 5.82 4.20
N ILE A 319 -29.11 4.49 4.08
CA ILE A 319 -30.18 3.74 3.42
C ILE A 319 -31.41 3.78 4.33
N LYS A 320 -32.45 4.50 3.90
CA LYS A 320 -33.74 4.50 4.58
C LYS A 320 -34.56 3.32 4.06
N ALA A 321 -34.66 2.26 4.86
CA ALA A 321 -35.63 1.19 4.59
C ALA A 321 -37.02 1.68 5.03
N GLN A 322 -37.99 1.68 4.12
CA GLN A 322 -39.34 2.19 4.41
C GLN A 322 -40.14 1.22 5.28
N ASP A 323 -39.83 -0.09 5.25
CA ASP A 323 -40.40 -1.12 6.13
C ASP A 323 -39.40 -2.29 6.30
N PRO A 324 -38.56 -2.33 7.35
CA PRO A 324 -37.66 -3.45 7.57
C PRO A 324 -38.45 -4.71 7.98
N PRO A 325 -38.18 -5.89 7.38
CA PRO A 325 -38.87 -7.12 7.74
C PRO A 325 -38.54 -7.50 9.18
N LEU A 326 -39.56 -7.82 9.97
CA LEU A 326 -39.44 -8.25 11.36
C LEU A 326 -39.49 -9.78 11.45
N SER A 327 -38.69 -10.36 12.34
CA SER A 327 -38.75 -11.80 12.62
C SER A 327 -40.04 -12.12 13.38
N PHE A 328 -40.86 -13.01 12.84
CA PHE A 328 -42.08 -13.49 13.49
C PHE A 328 -41.79 -14.42 14.69
N GLU A 329 -40.69 -15.17 14.62
CA GLU A 329 -40.26 -16.08 15.68
C GLU A 329 -39.66 -15.32 16.86
N ARG A 330 -40.19 -15.57 18.07
CA ARG A 330 -39.65 -15.01 19.31
C ARG A 330 -38.41 -15.79 19.74
N PRO A 331 -37.31 -15.13 20.14
CA PRO A 331 -36.11 -15.82 20.58
C PRO A 331 -36.36 -16.54 21.92
N THR A 332 -36.25 -17.87 21.92
CA THR A 332 -36.24 -18.70 23.14
C THR A 332 -34.92 -18.46 23.90
N PRO A 333 -34.89 -18.44 25.25
CA PRO A 333 -33.68 -18.15 26.05
C PRO A 333 -32.46 -19.05 25.75
N SER A 334 -32.64 -20.17 25.08
CA SER A 334 -31.57 -21.08 24.66
C SER A 334 -30.73 -20.58 23.47
N PHE A 335 -31.20 -19.58 22.70
CA PHE A 335 -30.52 -19.12 21.47
C PHE A 335 -29.26 -18.28 21.71
N LEU A 336 -29.16 -17.65 22.89
CA LEU A 336 -27.99 -16.88 23.31
C LEU A 336 -27.42 -17.51 24.57
N ASN A 337 -26.93 -18.75 24.46
CA ASN A 337 -26.25 -19.44 25.56
C ASN A 337 -24.86 -18.82 25.81
N LYS A 338 -24.83 -17.53 26.20
CA LYS A 338 -23.71 -16.91 26.88
C LYS A 338 -23.98 -17.03 28.38
N PRO A 339 -23.12 -17.70 29.17
CA PRO A 339 -23.36 -17.94 30.59
C PRO A 339 -23.33 -16.67 31.48
N THR A 340 -23.31 -15.45 30.92
CA THR A 340 -23.03 -14.21 31.68
C THR A 340 -23.75 -12.96 31.16
N VAL A 341 -24.95 -13.08 30.59
CA VAL A 341 -25.76 -11.89 30.28
C VAL A 341 -26.98 -11.86 31.21
N GLN A 342 -26.76 -11.40 32.45
CA GLN A 342 -27.81 -10.94 33.37
C GLN A 342 -28.29 -9.53 32.99
N LEU A 343 -28.58 -9.29 31.72
CA LEU A 343 -29.30 -8.10 31.29
C LEU A 343 -30.58 -8.57 30.60
N ALA A 344 -31.42 -9.21 31.41
CA ALA A 344 -32.82 -9.41 31.05
C ALA A 344 -33.48 -8.03 30.98
N PHE A 345 -34.18 -7.76 29.89
CA PHE A 345 -35.00 -6.57 29.65
C PHE A 345 -36.15 -6.38 30.66
N GLY A 346 -36.21 -7.15 31.76
CA GLY A 346 -37.22 -7.06 32.83
C GLY A 346 -36.88 -6.09 33.96
N ALA A 347 -35.83 -5.25 33.82
CA ALA A 347 -35.48 -4.21 34.80
C ALA A 347 -35.96 -2.80 34.38
N TRP A 348 -36.87 -2.72 33.41
CA TRP A 348 -37.43 -1.48 32.88
C TRP A 348 -38.96 -1.44 33.09
N GLU A 349 -39.43 -1.84 34.27
CA GLU A 349 -40.78 -1.52 34.76
C GLU A 349 -40.71 -0.50 35.89
#